data_AF-A0AB37GJ59-F1
#
_entry.id   AF-A0AB37GJ59-F1
#
_cell.length_a   1.000
_cell.length_b   1.000
_cell.length_c   1.000
_cell.angle_alpha   90.00
_cell.angle_beta   90.00
_cell.angle_gamma   90.00
#
_symmetry.space_group_name_H-M   'P 1'
#
loop_
_entity.id
_entity.type
_entity.pdbx_description
1 polymer ?
#
loop_
_entity_poly.entity_id
_entity_poly.type
_entity_poly.pdbx_seq_one_letter_code
_entity_poly.pdbx_strand_id
1 'polypeptide(L)'
;MPEIVSKSLTHLLETENMTNGQLALDLNVSESMVSKMKNGTRKMPWDVAETSLRKFDQPFYAMGILNSFSDGCSPPVFTGDSVERHRLAFEEIMVTQAKEAVQTLNEVSFVKNPKLISLEERERIKGVIKELLDVEAWAKNLAALLAKEYNISLKECYKKATITWKAKGWLE
;
A
#
# COMPACT_ATOMS: atom_id res chain seq x y z
N MET A 1 12.25 5.12 -6.87
CA MET A 1 11.02 5.82 -7.32
C MET A 1 10.60 5.49 -8.76
N PRO A 2 11.39 5.71 -9.83
CA PRO A 2 10.90 5.48 -11.22
C PRO A 2 10.50 4.03 -11.49
N GLU A 3 11.19 3.08 -10.88
CA GLU A 3 10.95 1.65 -11.04
C GLU A 3 9.60 1.19 -10.48
N ILE A 4 9.17 1.73 -9.33
CA ILE A 4 7.89 1.34 -8.71
C ILE A 4 6.72 1.81 -9.57
N VAL A 5 6.77 3.07 -10.04
CA VAL A 5 5.76 3.62 -10.94
C VAL A 5 5.71 2.85 -12.25
N SER A 6 6.87 2.53 -12.83
CA SER A 6 6.99 1.72 -14.04
C SER A 6 6.32 0.35 -13.87
N LYS A 7 6.66 -0.40 -12.82
CA LYS A 7 6.04 -1.71 -12.52
C LYS A 7 4.54 -1.60 -12.30
N SER A 8 4.11 -0.56 -11.57
CA SER A 8 2.69 -0.32 -11.29
C SER A 8 1.90 -0.05 -12.58
N LEU A 9 2.44 0.79 -13.47
CA LEU A 9 1.82 1.07 -14.77
C LEU A 9 1.72 -0.17 -15.65
N THR A 10 2.78 -0.98 -15.73
CA THR A 10 2.75 -2.25 -16.46
C THR A 10 1.66 -3.17 -15.90
N HIS A 11 1.61 -3.33 -14.58
CA HIS A 11 0.61 -4.15 -13.92
C HIS A 11 -0.84 -3.66 -14.18
N LEU A 12 -1.06 -2.35 -14.17
CA LEU A 12 -2.35 -1.75 -14.49
C LEU A 12 -2.78 -2.09 -15.93
N LEU A 13 -1.88 -1.89 -16.89
CA LEU A 13 -2.17 -2.17 -18.31
C LEU A 13 -2.56 -3.63 -18.53
N GLU A 14 -1.83 -4.55 -17.90
CA GLU A 14 -2.10 -5.99 -17.97
C GLU A 14 -3.44 -6.36 -17.31
N THR A 15 -3.71 -5.82 -16.11
CA THR A 15 -4.90 -6.19 -15.33
C THR A 15 -6.18 -5.64 -15.96
N GLU A 16 -6.13 -4.46 -16.54
CA GLU A 16 -7.25 -3.83 -17.24
C GLU A 16 -7.31 -4.20 -18.73
N ASN A 17 -6.37 -5.03 -19.22
CA ASN A 17 -6.21 -5.40 -20.63
C ASN A 17 -6.26 -4.16 -21.57
N MET A 18 -5.51 -3.12 -21.22
CA MET A 18 -5.52 -1.84 -21.93
C MET A 18 -4.19 -1.54 -22.63
N THR A 19 -4.27 -0.77 -23.69
CA THR A 19 -3.13 -0.26 -24.45
C THR A 19 -2.57 1.03 -23.83
N ASN A 20 -1.32 1.39 -24.18
CA ASN A 20 -0.75 2.68 -23.79
C ASN A 20 -1.62 3.86 -24.28
N GLY A 21 -2.22 3.75 -25.48
CA GLY A 21 -3.09 4.77 -26.06
C GLY A 21 -4.38 4.97 -25.27
N GLN A 22 -5.03 3.88 -24.83
CA GLN A 22 -6.21 3.96 -23.96
C GLN A 22 -5.88 4.62 -22.61
N LEU A 23 -4.77 4.20 -21.98
CA LEU A 23 -4.31 4.81 -20.74
C LEU A 23 -3.98 6.31 -20.91
N ALA A 24 -3.38 6.67 -22.04
CA ALA A 24 -3.06 8.06 -22.36
C ALA A 24 -4.32 8.93 -22.47
N LEU A 25 -5.37 8.41 -23.12
CA LEU A 25 -6.67 9.07 -23.20
C LEU A 25 -7.32 9.22 -21.81
N ASP A 26 -7.33 8.16 -21.01
CA ASP A 26 -7.91 8.17 -19.65
C ASP A 26 -7.22 9.15 -18.71
N LEU A 27 -5.91 9.38 -18.90
CA LEU A 27 -5.11 10.28 -18.09
C LEU A 27 -4.87 11.66 -18.72
N ASN A 28 -5.44 11.92 -19.89
CA ASN A 28 -5.23 13.16 -20.66
C ASN A 28 -3.73 13.50 -20.87
N VAL A 29 -2.94 12.50 -21.24
CA VAL A 29 -1.52 12.64 -21.58
C VAL A 29 -1.24 12.07 -22.96
N SER A 30 -0.03 12.25 -23.49
CA SER A 30 0.35 11.60 -24.74
C SER A 30 0.74 10.13 -24.53
N GLU A 31 0.52 9.28 -25.52
CA GLU A 31 0.97 7.89 -25.49
C GLU A 31 2.50 7.78 -25.29
N SER A 32 3.26 8.71 -25.89
CA SER A 32 4.71 8.82 -25.67
C SER A 32 5.06 9.07 -24.20
N MET A 33 4.24 9.87 -23.49
CA MET A 33 4.44 10.11 -22.06
C MET A 33 4.19 8.83 -21.24
N VAL A 34 3.14 8.07 -21.55
CA VAL A 34 2.88 6.75 -20.93
C VAL A 34 4.06 5.81 -21.15
N SER A 35 4.56 5.70 -22.39
CA SER A 35 5.73 4.87 -22.71
C SER A 35 6.97 5.27 -21.90
N LYS A 36 7.27 6.57 -21.82
CA LYS A 36 8.40 7.09 -21.04
C LYS A 36 8.26 6.83 -19.54
N MET A 37 7.05 6.96 -18.98
CA MET A 37 6.79 6.60 -17.58
C MET A 37 6.97 5.11 -17.33
N LYS A 38 6.46 4.25 -18.22
CA LYS A 38 6.60 2.80 -18.14
C LYS A 38 8.06 2.34 -18.23
N ASN A 39 8.89 3.05 -19.00
CA ASN A 39 10.32 2.73 -19.12
C ASN A 39 11.17 3.44 -18.05
N GLY A 40 10.56 4.18 -17.11
CA GLY A 40 11.26 4.91 -16.05
C GLY A 40 12.09 6.10 -16.54
N THR A 41 12.03 6.45 -17.83
CA THR A 41 12.79 7.58 -18.41
C THR A 41 12.13 8.93 -18.15
N ARG A 42 10.87 8.94 -17.70
CA ARG A 42 10.17 10.13 -17.22
C ARG A 42 9.42 9.83 -15.92
N LYS A 43 9.52 10.73 -14.94
CA LYS A 43 8.71 10.65 -13.72
C LYS A 43 7.24 10.93 -14.03
N MET A 44 6.35 10.24 -13.34
CA MET A 44 4.92 10.55 -13.37
C MET A 44 4.67 11.88 -12.63
N PRO A 45 3.99 12.85 -13.25
CA PRO A 45 3.53 14.06 -12.57
C PRO A 45 2.48 13.77 -11.50
N TRP A 46 2.38 14.64 -10.49
CA TRP A 46 1.48 14.45 -9.35
C TRP A 46 0.00 14.44 -9.75
N ASP A 47 -0.40 15.37 -10.62
CA ASP A 47 -1.76 15.48 -11.17
C ASP A 47 -2.17 14.23 -11.96
N VAL A 48 -1.23 13.65 -12.72
CA VAL A 48 -1.45 12.37 -13.43
C VAL A 48 -1.63 11.22 -12.45
N ALA A 49 -0.83 11.16 -11.38
CA ALA A 49 -0.95 10.14 -10.34
C ALA A 49 -2.26 10.25 -9.55
N GLU A 50 -2.67 11.46 -9.21
CA GLU A 50 -3.96 11.69 -8.55
C GLU A 50 -5.12 11.27 -9.45
N THR A 51 -5.10 11.69 -10.72
CA THR A 51 -6.14 11.35 -11.70
C THR A 51 -6.23 9.83 -11.88
N SER A 52 -5.09 9.15 -12.01
CA SER A 52 -5.06 7.70 -12.18
C SER A 52 -5.56 6.95 -10.94
N LEU A 53 -5.16 7.37 -9.74
CA LEU A 53 -5.64 6.80 -8.47
C LEU A 53 -7.15 6.95 -8.30
N ARG A 54 -7.74 8.05 -8.78
CA ARG A 54 -9.20 8.24 -8.77
C ARG A 54 -9.90 7.35 -9.80
N LYS A 55 -9.35 7.28 -11.01
CA LYS A 55 -9.93 6.56 -12.16
C LYS A 55 -9.93 5.04 -11.98
N PHE A 56 -8.78 4.44 -11.64
CA PHE A 56 -8.63 2.98 -11.67
C PHE A 56 -8.85 2.35 -10.31
N ASP A 57 -9.68 1.31 -10.24
CA ASP A 57 -9.95 0.57 -9.01
C ASP A 57 -9.09 -0.69 -8.90
N GLN A 58 -7.78 -0.48 -9.01
CA GLN A 58 -6.79 -1.56 -9.02
C GLN A 58 -5.91 -1.48 -7.77
N PRO A 59 -6.07 -2.40 -6.79
CA PRO A 59 -5.49 -2.23 -5.46
C PRO A 59 -3.96 -2.25 -5.46
N PHE A 60 -3.33 -3.17 -6.21
CA PHE A 60 -1.87 -3.23 -6.31
C PHE A 60 -1.28 -2.04 -7.08
N TYR A 61 -1.97 -1.55 -8.11
CA TYR A 61 -1.60 -0.30 -8.79
C TYR A 61 -1.61 0.87 -7.80
N ALA A 62 -2.71 1.03 -7.06
CA ALA A 62 -2.86 2.12 -6.11
C ALA A 62 -1.78 2.08 -5.01
N MET A 63 -1.47 0.90 -4.48
CA MET A 63 -0.39 0.72 -3.50
C MET A 63 0.96 1.17 -4.05
N GLY A 64 1.33 0.76 -5.26
CA GLY A 64 2.61 1.13 -5.86
C GLY A 64 2.73 2.64 -6.12
N ILE A 65 1.66 3.28 -6.60
CA ILE A 65 1.64 4.75 -6.77
C ILE A 65 1.75 5.45 -5.42
N LEU A 66 0.93 5.09 -4.42
CA LEU A 66 0.97 5.71 -3.09
C LEU A 66 2.34 5.54 -2.43
N ASN A 67 2.95 4.36 -2.51
CA ASN A 67 4.29 4.11 -1.95
C ASN A 67 5.35 4.99 -2.61
N SER A 68 5.31 5.13 -3.94
CA SER A 68 6.27 5.99 -4.64
C SER A 68 6.09 7.47 -4.35
N PHE A 69 4.85 7.94 -4.19
CA PHE A 69 4.54 9.36 -4.01
C PHE A 69 4.55 9.81 -2.54
N SER A 70 4.61 8.87 -1.61
CA SER A 70 4.80 9.10 -0.16
C SER A 70 6.26 8.90 0.29
N ASP A 71 7.20 8.75 -0.64
CA ASP A 71 8.61 8.42 -0.34
C ASP A 71 8.78 7.17 0.55
N GLY A 72 7.95 6.15 0.30
CA GLY A 72 7.97 4.90 1.05
C GLY A 72 7.14 4.91 2.33
N CYS A 73 6.48 6.02 2.69
CA CYS A 73 5.61 6.10 3.88
C CYS A 73 4.21 5.47 3.68
N SER A 74 4.09 4.46 2.82
CA SER A 74 2.91 3.60 2.73
C SER A 74 3.32 2.18 2.35
N PRO A 75 2.51 1.14 2.65
CA PRO A 75 2.84 -0.24 2.31
C PRO A 75 3.24 -0.46 0.83
N PRO A 76 4.39 -1.10 0.55
CA PRO A 76 4.76 -1.51 -0.80
C PRO A 76 3.97 -2.74 -1.24
N VAL A 77 3.96 -3.04 -2.53
CA VAL A 77 3.46 -4.32 -3.06
C VAL A 77 4.52 -5.40 -2.84
N PHE A 78 4.15 -6.51 -2.20
CA PHE A 78 5.06 -7.63 -1.96
C PHE A 78 5.18 -8.50 -3.21
N THR A 79 6.35 -8.42 -3.87
CA THR A 79 6.66 -9.18 -5.09
C THR A 79 7.98 -9.95 -5.02
N GLY A 80 8.63 -10.00 -3.85
CA GLY A 80 9.92 -10.67 -3.66
C GLY A 80 9.85 -12.19 -3.77
N ASP A 81 11.02 -12.83 -3.93
CA ASP A 81 11.12 -14.28 -4.17
C ASP A 81 10.67 -15.13 -2.98
N SER A 82 10.71 -14.58 -1.76
CA SER A 82 10.26 -15.24 -0.53
C SER A 82 8.75 -15.14 -0.28
N VAL A 83 7.97 -14.58 -1.23
CA VAL A 83 6.53 -14.34 -1.07
C VAL A 83 5.74 -15.38 -1.86
N GLU A 84 5.13 -16.34 -1.17
CA GLU A 84 4.13 -17.25 -1.75
C GLU A 84 2.83 -16.48 -2.02
N ARG A 85 2.39 -16.43 -3.27
CA ARG A 85 1.35 -15.51 -3.77
C ARG A 85 -0.07 -16.05 -3.63
N HIS A 86 -0.26 -17.15 -2.91
CA HIS A 86 -1.58 -17.68 -2.60
C HIS A 86 -2.19 -16.98 -1.38
N ARG A 87 -3.51 -16.69 -1.41
CA ARG A 87 -4.22 -15.98 -0.32
C ARG A 87 -4.04 -16.62 1.07
N LEU A 88 -3.95 -17.95 1.14
CA LEU A 88 -3.76 -18.67 2.41
C LEU A 88 -2.36 -18.45 3.00
N ALA A 89 -1.34 -18.28 2.17
CA ALA A 89 -0.01 -17.95 2.65
C ALA A 89 0.04 -16.51 3.17
N PHE A 90 -0.59 -15.57 2.47
CA PHE A 90 -0.72 -14.19 2.95
C PHE A 90 -1.50 -14.10 4.25
N GLU A 91 -2.57 -14.89 4.40
CA GLU A 91 -3.33 -15.01 5.64
C GLU A 91 -2.46 -15.51 6.80
N GLU A 92 -1.78 -16.64 6.61
CA GLU A 92 -0.91 -17.25 7.63
C GLU A 92 0.20 -16.29 8.08
N ILE A 93 0.86 -15.63 7.13
CA ILE A 93 1.92 -14.68 7.45
C ILE A 93 1.36 -13.44 8.14
N MET A 94 0.25 -12.86 7.64
CA MET A 94 -0.38 -11.70 8.29
C MET A 94 -0.76 -12.01 9.74
N VAL A 95 -1.36 -13.18 10.00
CA VAL A 95 -1.71 -13.62 11.36
C VAL A 95 -0.46 -13.80 12.23
N THR A 96 0.63 -14.33 11.66
CA THR A 96 1.91 -14.48 12.37
C THR A 96 2.47 -13.12 12.78
N GLN A 97 2.55 -12.17 11.85
CA GLN A 97 3.07 -10.82 12.11
C GLN A 97 2.18 -10.07 13.11
N ALA A 98 0.86 -10.27 13.06
CA ALA A 98 -0.07 -9.71 14.05
C ALA A 98 0.19 -10.26 15.46
N LYS A 99 0.52 -11.56 15.60
CA LYS A 99 0.88 -12.16 16.89
C LYS A 99 2.21 -11.62 17.41
N GLU A 100 3.20 -11.47 16.54
CA GLU A 100 4.51 -10.89 16.88
C GLU A 100 4.36 -9.45 17.38
N ALA A 101 3.59 -8.61 16.66
CA ALA A 101 3.31 -7.24 17.09
C ALA A 101 2.60 -7.19 18.46
N VAL A 102 1.61 -8.06 18.71
CA VAL A 102 0.95 -8.16 20.02
C VAL A 102 1.93 -8.58 21.11
N GLN A 103 2.80 -9.54 20.84
CA GLN A 103 3.83 -9.96 21.78
C GLN A 103 4.76 -8.78 22.12
N THR A 104 5.29 -8.08 21.12
CA THR A 104 6.18 -6.93 21.34
C THR A 104 5.47 -5.79 22.09
N LEU A 105 4.19 -5.53 21.82
CA LEU A 105 3.39 -4.56 22.57
C LEU A 105 3.24 -4.93 24.05
N ASN A 106 3.19 -6.23 24.38
CA ASN A 106 3.13 -6.69 25.77
C ASN A 106 4.47 -6.58 26.51
N GLU A 107 5.59 -6.49 25.78
CA GLU A 107 6.94 -6.38 26.32
C GLU A 107 7.39 -4.93 26.54
N VAL A 108 6.64 -3.95 26.02
CA VAL A 108 6.96 -2.51 26.10
C VAL A 108 5.91 -1.76 26.89
N SER A 109 6.33 -0.97 27.89
CA SER A 109 5.43 -0.10 28.66
C SER A 109 5.33 1.29 28.05
N PHE A 110 4.12 1.68 27.66
CA PHE A 110 3.80 3.04 27.19
C PHE A 110 3.23 3.96 28.28
N VAL A 111 3.20 3.51 29.54
CA VAL A 111 2.67 4.31 30.67
C VAL A 111 3.59 5.49 31.00
N LYS A 112 4.89 5.36 30.74
CA LYS A 112 5.89 6.39 31.02
C LYS A 112 5.72 7.58 30.08
N ASN A 113 5.84 8.79 30.62
CA ASN A 113 5.80 10.01 29.82
C ASN A 113 6.89 9.97 28.72
N PRO A 114 6.56 10.17 27.43
CA PRO A 114 7.52 10.14 26.33
C PRO A 114 8.72 11.09 26.50
N LYS A 115 8.59 12.15 27.30
CA LYS A 115 9.68 13.10 27.59
C LYS A 115 10.73 12.53 28.58
N LEU A 116 10.43 11.42 29.24
CA LEU A 116 11.25 10.86 30.33
C LEU A 116 11.87 9.49 29.97
N ILE A 117 11.74 9.04 28.72
CA ILE A 117 12.27 7.74 28.30
C ILE A 117 13.79 7.77 28.10
N SER A 118 14.46 6.65 28.37
CA SER A 118 15.87 6.45 28.07
C SER A 118 16.09 6.19 26.58
N LEU A 119 17.36 6.25 26.13
CA LEU A 119 17.73 5.88 24.76
C LEU A 119 17.39 4.41 24.46
N GLU A 120 17.57 3.52 25.43
CA GLU A 120 17.25 2.10 25.28
C GLU A 120 15.74 1.88 25.12
N GLU A 121 14.92 2.53 25.94
CA GLU A 121 13.46 2.50 25.82
C GLU A 121 13.02 3.05 24.45
N ARG A 122 13.68 4.11 23.97
CA ARG A 122 13.41 4.68 22.63
C ARG A 122 13.70 3.70 21.50
N GLU A 123 14.79 2.93 21.59
CA GLU A 123 15.08 1.89 20.57
C GLU A 123 14.06 0.75 20.63
N ARG A 124 13.60 0.33 21.82
CA ARG A 124 12.51 -0.65 21.94
C ARG A 124 11.21 -0.16 21.30
N ILE A 125 10.88 1.12 21.46
CA ILE A 125 9.71 1.74 20.81
C ILE A 125 9.84 1.72 19.28
N LYS A 126 11.04 1.95 18.73
CA LYS A 126 11.25 1.78 17.28
C LYS A 126 11.04 0.34 16.83
N GLY A 127 11.44 -0.64 17.65
CA GLY A 127 11.13 -2.05 17.43
C GLY A 127 9.63 -2.29 17.33
N VAL A 128 8.84 -1.75 18.29
CA VAL A 128 7.37 -1.83 18.22
C VAL A 128 6.83 -1.20 16.94
N ILE A 129 7.31 -0.01 16.56
CA ILE A 129 6.87 0.66 15.33
C ILE A 129 7.16 -0.23 14.11
N LYS A 130 8.32 -0.89 14.05
CA LYS A 130 8.65 -1.84 12.98
C LYS A 130 7.63 -2.98 12.90
N GLU A 131 7.33 -3.64 14.02
CA GLU A 131 6.35 -4.75 14.03
C GLU A 131 4.94 -4.28 13.63
N LEU A 132 4.55 -3.06 14.02
CA LEU A 132 3.28 -2.47 13.57
C LEU A 132 3.27 -2.17 12.06
N LEU A 133 4.39 -1.72 11.49
CA LEU A 133 4.54 -1.50 10.05
C LEU A 133 4.52 -2.82 9.27
N ASP A 134 5.11 -3.88 9.83
CA ASP A 134 5.07 -5.23 9.27
C ASP A 134 3.61 -5.73 9.18
N VAL A 135 2.81 -5.54 10.25
CA VAL A 135 1.36 -5.81 10.24
C VAL A 135 0.62 -4.96 9.22
N GLU A 136 0.87 -3.64 9.18
CA GLU A 136 0.23 -2.75 8.20
C GLU A 136 0.48 -3.23 6.77
N ALA A 137 1.73 -3.57 6.46
CA ALA A 137 2.11 -3.98 5.12
C ALA A 137 1.51 -5.32 4.71
N TRP A 138 1.56 -6.34 5.58
CA TRP A 138 0.95 -7.64 5.32
C TRP A 138 -0.58 -7.58 5.25
N ALA A 139 -1.23 -6.84 6.15
CA ALA A 139 -2.68 -6.66 6.13
C ALA A 139 -3.14 -5.95 4.84
N LYS A 140 -2.40 -4.91 4.41
CA LYS A 140 -2.71 -4.18 3.18
C LYS A 140 -2.54 -5.07 1.93
N ASN A 141 -1.46 -5.84 1.87
CA ASN A 141 -1.19 -6.78 0.78
C ASN A 141 -2.23 -7.90 0.72
N LEU A 142 -2.63 -8.48 1.86
CA LEU A 142 -3.72 -9.46 1.94
C LEU A 142 -5.05 -8.86 1.49
N ALA A 143 -5.41 -7.66 1.95
CA ALA A 143 -6.63 -6.98 1.52
C ALA A 143 -6.65 -6.71 0.01
N ALA A 144 -5.51 -6.32 -0.58
CA ALA A 144 -5.37 -6.12 -2.02
C ALA A 144 -5.51 -7.43 -2.81
N LEU A 145 -4.92 -8.53 -2.31
CA LEU A 145 -5.02 -9.86 -2.91
C LEU A 145 -6.47 -10.37 -2.88
N LEU A 146 -7.14 -10.28 -1.73
CA LEU A 146 -8.55 -10.67 -1.59
C LEU A 146 -9.45 -9.80 -2.48
N ALA A 147 -9.22 -8.48 -2.51
CA ALA A 147 -9.97 -7.58 -3.40
C ALA A 147 -9.86 -8.01 -4.86
N LYS A 148 -8.66 -8.38 -5.31
CA LYS A 148 -8.43 -8.89 -6.67
C LYS A 148 -9.08 -10.25 -6.91
N GLU A 149 -8.84 -11.25 -6.05
CA GLU A 149 -9.33 -12.63 -6.27
C GLU A 149 -10.85 -12.74 -6.20
N TYR A 150 -11.50 -11.92 -5.37
CA TYR A 150 -12.94 -11.92 -5.18
C TYR A 150 -13.68 -10.81 -5.95
N ASN A 151 -12.98 -10.06 -6.81
CA ASN A 151 -13.53 -8.95 -7.59
C ASN A 151 -14.29 -7.92 -6.73
N ILE A 152 -13.65 -7.50 -5.63
CA ILE A 152 -14.19 -6.53 -4.68
C ILE A 152 -13.45 -5.20 -4.84
N SER A 153 -14.20 -4.10 -4.93
CA SER A 153 -13.64 -2.75 -4.88
C SER A 153 -13.05 -2.45 -3.50
N LEU A 154 -11.73 -2.33 -3.42
CA LEU A 154 -11.06 -1.91 -2.19
C LEU A 154 -11.42 -0.45 -1.83
N LYS A 155 -11.67 0.41 -2.82
CA LYS A 155 -12.14 1.78 -2.61
C LYS A 155 -13.50 1.82 -1.92
N GLU A 156 -14.46 0.99 -2.35
CA GLU A 156 -15.76 0.90 -1.69
C GLU A 156 -15.65 0.34 -0.26
N CYS A 157 -14.75 -0.63 -0.04
CA CYS A 157 -14.45 -1.11 1.32
C CYS A 157 -13.94 0.04 2.22
N TYR A 158 -13.04 0.89 1.73
CA TYR A 158 -12.59 2.06 2.49
C TYR A 158 -13.73 3.05 2.75
N LYS A 159 -14.58 3.37 1.77
CA LYS A 159 -15.72 4.27 1.97
C LYS A 159 -16.65 3.76 3.09
N LYS A 160 -16.96 2.46 3.09
CA LYS A 160 -17.78 1.82 4.15
C LYS A 160 -17.07 1.82 5.50
N ALA A 161 -15.77 1.55 5.53
CA ALA A 161 -14.98 1.60 6.75
C ALA A 161 -14.94 3.03 7.33
N THR A 162 -14.76 4.06 6.51
CA THR A 162 -14.79 5.47 6.94
C THR A 162 -16.10 5.85 7.62
N ILE A 163 -17.26 5.39 7.11
CA ILE A 163 -18.56 5.60 7.77
C ILE A 163 -18.56 4.95 9.16
N THR A 164 -18.06 3.73 9.26
CA THR A 164 -17.97 3.00 10.54
C THR A 164 -17.02 3.71 11.52
N TRP A 165 -15.87 4.19 11.04
CA TRP A 165 -14.89 4.90 11.86
C TRP A 165 -15.44 6.24 12.36
N LYS A 166 -16.17 6.98 11.53
CA LYS A 166 -16.92 8.18 11.96
C LYS A 166 -17.95 7.86 13.05
N ALA A 167 -18.76 6.81 12.85
CA ALA A 167 -19.76 6.39 13.83
C ALA A 167 -19.14 5.97 15.19
N LYS A 168 -17.91 5.44 15.17
CA LYS A 168 -17.15 5.09 16.38
C LYS A 168 -16.40 6.27 17.01
N GLY A 169 -16.42 7.46 16.40
CA GLY A 169 -15.67 8.62 16.85
C GLY A 169 -14.15 8.53 16.61
N TRP A 170 -13.71 7.69 15.68
CA TRP A 170 -12.31 7.57 15.30
C TRP A 170 -11.88 8.58 14.22
N LEU A 171 -12.86 9.18 13.52
CA LEU A 171 -12.67 10.21 12.50
C LEU A 171 -13.76 11.29 12.64
N GLU A 172 -13.43 12.53 12.26
CA GLU A 172 -14.38 13.65 12.09
C GLU A 172 -15.09 13.59 10.73
#